data_AF-A0A4R6R4Y3-F1
#
_entry.id   AF-A0A4R6R4Y3-F1
#
_cell.length_a   1.000
_cell.length_b   1.000
_cell.length_c   1.000
_cell.angle_alpha   90.00
_cell.angle_beta   90.00
_cell.angle_gamma   90.00
#
_symmetry.space_group_name_H-M   'P 1'
#
loop_
_entity.id
_entity.type
_entity.pdbx_description
1 polymer ?
#
loop_
_entity_poly.entity_id
_entity_poly.type
_entity_poly.pdbx_seq_one_letter_code
_entity_poly.pdbx_strand_id
1 'polypeptide(L)'
;QALNDFSSKWDKLYPRLAQSWFEDKDELFTFYKYPDSIQKSIYTTNWIERANKEIRKRLKTMNSLPNEKAAEKILYLKILDYNSKWSERRLKGFLAARDKLIQLFEERY
;
A
#
# COMPACT_ATOMS: atom_id res chain seq x y z
N GLN A 1 12.95 -9.60 18.31
CA GLN A 1 14.08 -8.71 18.67
C GLN A 1 13.83 -7.27 18.24
N ALA A 2 13.79 -6.95 16.94
CA ALA A 2 13.70 -5.57 16.46
C ALA A 2 12.49 -4.75 16.97
N LEU A 3 11.30 -5.36 17.10
CA LEU A 3 10.12 -4.67 17.65
C LEU A 3 10.30 -4.28 19.13
N ASN A 4 10.98 -5.14 19.91
CA ASN A 4 11.27 -4.84 21.31
C ASN A 4 12.26 -3.67 21.42
N ASP A 5 13.30 -3.67 20.58
CA ASP A 5 14.29 -2.59 20.54
C ASP A 5 13.65 -1.26 20.12
N PHE A 6 12.72 -1.29 19.15
CA PHE A 6 11.91 -0.14 18.76
C PHE A 6 11.11 0.40 19.94
N SER A 7 10.39 -0.47 20.65
CA SER A 7 9.60 -0.06 21.81
C SER A 7 10.48 0.53 22.90
N SER A 8 11.57 -0.12 23.30
CA SER A 8 12.46 0.40 24.35
C SER A 8 12.98 1.81 24.06
N LYS A 9 13.15 2.17 22.78
CA LYS A 9 13.58 3.50 22.36
C LYS A 9 12.44 4.53 22.35
N TRP A 10 11.27 4.16 21.85
CA TRP A 10 10.20 5.10 21.54
C TRP A 10 9.04 5.14 22.52
N ASP A 11 8.92 4.15 23.40
CA ASP A 11 7.82 4.00 24.35
C ASP A 11 7.67 5.23 25.27
N LYS A 12 8.80 5.82 25.70
CA LYS A 12 8.79 7.05 26.53
C LYS A 12 8.26 8.28 25.81
N LEU A 13 8.50 8.39 24.49
CA LEU A 13 8.14 9.58 23.69
C LEU A 13 6.77 9.42 23.04
N TYR A 14 6.43 8.20 22.62
CA TYR A 14 5.23 7.87 21.85
C TYR A 14 4.60 6.56 22.36
N PRO A 15 4.09 6.52 23.61
CA PRO A 15 3.60 5.29 24.23
C PRO A 15 2.45 4.64 23.46
N ARG A 16 1.51 5.46 22.95
CA ARG A 16 0.39 4.96 22.13
C ARG A 16 0.85 4.32 20.82
N LEU A 17 1.90 4.87 20.20
CA LEU A 17 2.47 4.32 18.98
C LEU A 17 3.16 2.99 19.27
N ALA A 18 4.02 2.95 20.29
CA ALA A 18 4.71 1.71 20.65
C ALA A 18 3.69 0.59 20.99
N GLN A 19 2.62 0.92 21.72
CA GLN A 19 1.55 -0.01 22.05
C GLN A 19 0.82 -0.52 20.80
N SER A 20 0.37 0.35 19.89
CA SER A 20 -0.38 -0.08 18.70
C SER A 20 0.44 -1.03 17.82
N TRP A 21 1.75 -0.82 17.73
CA TRP A 21 2.64 -1.72 16.98
C TRP A 21 2.75 -3.13 17.58
N PHE A 22 2.60 -3.29 18.90
CA PHE A 22 2.54 -4.61 19.53
C PHE A 22 1.18 -5.27 19.37
N GLU A 23 0.11 -4.48 19.46
CA GLU A 23 -1.26 -4.94 19.28
C GLU A 23 -1.47 -5.44 17.85
N ASP A 24 -1.05 -4.66 16.85
CA ASP A 24 -1.24 -4.95 15.42
C ASP A 24 -0.08 -5.73 14.78
N LYS A 25 0.85 -6.27 15.57
CA LYS A 25 2.11 -6.85 15.05
C LYS A 25 1.87 -7.97 14.04
N ASP A 26 0.82 -8.78 14.26
CA ASP A 26 0.55 -9.97 13.46
C ASP A 26 0.04 -9.58 12.06
N GLU A 27 -0.77 -8.53 11.98
CA GLU A 27 -1.23 -7.90 10.75
C GLU A 27 -0.06 -7.18 10.06
N LEU A 28 0.69 -6.36 10.78
CA LEU A 28 1.81 -5.57 10.25
C LEU A 28 2.90 -6.43 9.64
N PHE A 29 3.16 -7.61 10.21
CA PHE A 29 4.20 -8.53 9.75
C PHE A 29 3.70 -9.66 8.84
N THR A 30 2.41 -9.65 8.48
CA THR A 30 1.85 -10.66 7.56
C THR A 30 2.56 -10.69 6.21
N PHE A 31 3.13 -9.56 5.74
CA PHE A 31 3.88 -9.53 4.48
C PHE A 31 5.12 -10.44 4.47
N TYR A 32 5.69 -10.79 5.62
CA TYR A 32 6.81 -11.74 5.70
C TYR A 32 6.41 -13.18 5.33
N LYS A 33 5.12 -13.51 5.33
CA LYS A 33 4.61 -14.80 4.86
C LYS A 33 4.73 -14.96 3.33
N TYR A 34 4.99 -13.87 2.61
CA TYR A 34 5.14 -13.86 1.17
C TYR A 34 6.61 -13.94 0.73
N PRO A 35 6.89 -14.33 -0.53
CA PRO A 35 8.26 -14.44 -1.02
C PRO A 35 9.07 -13.15 -0.86
N ASP A 36 10.33 -13.26 -0.43
CA ASP A 36 11.23 -12.12 -0.20
C ASP A 36 11.33 -11.17 -1.39
N SER A 37 11.23 -11.73 -2.60
CA SER A 37 11.27 -10.96 -3.85
C SER A 37 10.17 -9.90 -3.96
N ILE A 38 8.99 -10.11 -3.33
CA ILE A 38 7.87 -9.15 -3.37
C ILE A 38 7.68 -8.35 -2.08
N GLN A 39 8.31 -8.72 -0.97
CA GLN A 39 8.15 -8.02 0.31
C GLN A 39 8.38 -6.51 0.17
N LYS A 40 9.40 -6.11 -0.60
CA LYS A 40 9.67 -4.69 -0.89
C LYS A 40 8.55 -3.99 -1.63
N SER A 41 7.85 -4.67 -2.53
CA SER A 41 6.69 -4.08 -3.19
C SER A 41 5.48 -3.96 -2.26
N ILE A 42 5.36 -4.84 -1.27
CA ILE A 42 4.27 -4.80 -0.28
C ILE A 42 4.49 -3.70 0.75
N TYR A 43 5.67 -3.62 1.38
CA TYR A 43 5.90 -2.67 2.48
C TYR A 43 6.06 -1.21 2.02
N THR A 44 6.32 -0.96 0.73
CA THR A 44 6.44 0.43 0.22
C THR A 44 5.08 1.06 -0.07
N THR A 45 4.90 2.31 0.34
CA THR A 45 3.71 3.13 0.08
C THR A 45 3.79 3.93 -1.22
N ASN A 46 4.91 3.87 -1.94
CA ASN A 46 5.21 4.68 -3.13
C ASN A 46 4.09 4.69 -4.18
N TRP A 47 3.43 3.56 -4.40
CA TRP A 47 2.38 3.43 -5.41
C TRP A 47 1.07 4.09 -4.97
N ILE A 48 0.67 3.93 -3.70
CA ILE A 48 -0.49 4.62 -3.10
C ILE A 48 -0.21 6.13 -3.04
N GLU A 49 0.97 6.53 -2.60
CA GLU A 49 1.38 7.94 -2.52
C GLU A 49 1.37 8.60 -3.90
N ARG A 50 1.89 7.92 -4.93
CA ARG A 50 1.84 8.40 -6.30
C ARG A 50 0.40 8.55 -6.80
N ALA A 51 -0.46 7.55 -6.57
CA ALA A 51 -1.87 7.63 -6.96
C ALA A 51 -2.56 8.83 -6.27
N ASN A 52 -2.38 8.97 -4.96
CA ASN A 52 -2.92 10.09 -4.18
C ASN A 52 -2.38 11.45 -4.67
N LYS A 53 -1.10 11.52 -5.05
CA LYS A 53 -0.50 12.73 -5.60
C LYS A 53 -1.16 13.14 -6.93
N GLU A 54 -1.38 12.19 -7.83
CA GLU A 54 -2.03 12.48 -9.12
C GLU A 54 -3.49 12.92 -8.95
N ILE A 55 -4.23 12.30 -8.03
CA ILE A 55 -5.59 12.72 -7.66
C ILE A 55 -5.58 14.15 -7.11
N ARG A 56 -4.73 14.44 -6.11
CA ARG A 56 -4.60 15.79 -5.53
C ARG A 56 -4.20 16.83 -6.55
N LYS A 57 -3.30 16.49 -7.48
CA LYS A 57 -2.88 17.39 -8.57
C LYS A 57 -4.06 17.77 -9.46
N ARG A 58 -4.94 16.82 -9.81
CA ARG A 58 -6.14 17.09 -10.61
C ARG A 58 -7.13 17.99 -9.86
N LEU A 59 -7.33 17.73 -8.56
CA LEU A 59 -8.23 18.52 -7.73
C LEU A 59 -7.70 19.93 -7.46
N LYS A 60 -6.38 20.13 -7.35
CA LYS A 60 -5.77 21.43 -7.05
C LYS A 60 -6.15 22.53 -8.03
N THR A 61 -6.39 22.20 -9.30
CA THR A 61 -6.80 23.17 -10.33
C THR A 61 -8.30 23.47 -10.34
N MET A 62 -9.08 22.81 -9.49
CA MET A 62 -10.54 22.92 -9.44
C MET A 62 -10.94 23.74 -8.21
N ASN A 63 -11.69 24.83 -8.40
CA ASN A 63 -12.10 25.71 -7.30
C ASN A 63 -13.19 25.06 -6.42
N SER A 64 -14.17 24.39 -7.03
CA SER A 64 -15.23 23.67 -6.33
C SER A 64 -15.75 22.53 -7.21
N LEU A 65 -16.39 21.55 -6.57
CA LEU A 65 -17.10 20.47 -7.25
C LEU A 65 -18.61 20.71 -7.10
N PRO A 66 -19.40 20.52 -8.17
CA PRO A 66 -20.82 20.88 -8.16
C PRO A 66 -21.69 19.90 -7.36
N ASN A 67 -21.27 18.65 -7.21
CA ASN A 67 -21.91 17.62 -6.38
C ASN A 67 -20.98 16.41 -6.19
N GLU A 68 -21.40 15.45 -5.36
CA GLU A 68 -20.67 14.21 -5.09
C GLU A 68 -20.42 13.37 -6.35
N LYS A 69 -21.42 13.23 -7.24
CA LYS A 69 -21.29 12.49 -8.51
C LYS A 69 -20.19 13.06 -9.40
N ALA A 70 -19.98 14.38 -9.38
CA ALA A 70 -18.88 15.00 -10.11
C ALA A 70 -17.52 14.62 -9.52
N ALA A 71 -17.40 14.54 -8.18
CA ALA A 71 -16.19 14.06 -7.51
C ALA A 71 -15.88 12.60 -7.87
N GLU A 72 -16.89 11.72 -7.79
CA GLU A 72 -16.78 10.32 -8.18
C GLU A 72 -16.33 10.16 -9.63
N LYS A 73 -16.95 10.91 -10.56
CA LYS A 73 -16.60 10.86 -11.99
C LYS A 73 -15.15 11.27 -12.23
N ILE A 74 -14.65 12.30 -11.53
CA ILE A 74 -13.25 12.73 -11.66
C ILE A 74 -12.30 11.65 -11.16
N LEU A 75 -12.59 11.06 -9.99
CA LEU A 75 -11.80 9.99 -9.42
C LEU A 75 -11.77 8.77 -10.35
N TYR A 76 -12.94 8.35 -10.84
CA TYR A 76 -13.08 7.25 -11.78
C TYR A 76 -12.26 7.47 -13.05
N LEU A 77 -12.39 8.63 -13.70
CA LEU A 77 -11.62 8.96 -14.90
C LEU A 77 -10.12 8.97 -14.63
N LYS A 78 -9.68 9.41 -13.43
CA LYS A 78 -8.26 9.36 -13.08
C LYS A 78 -7.74 7.97 -12.78
N ILE A 79 -8.53 7.11 -12.16
CA ILE A 79 -8.16 5.71 -11.94
C ILE A 79 -8.11 4.98 -13.28
N LEU A 80 -9.04 5.23 -14.21
CA LEU A 80 -8.98 4.66 -15.55
C LEU A 80 -7.70 5.04 -16.30
N ASP A 81 -7.38 6.34 -16.36
CA ASP A 81 -6.14 6.85 -16.97
C ASP A 81 -4.90 6.23 -16.32
N TYR A 82 -4.89 6.13 -14.99
CA TYR A 82 -3.82 5.49 -14.25
C TYR A 82 -3.69 4.00 -14.62
N ASN A 83 -4.76 3.22 -14.55
CA ASN A 83 -4.74 1.79 -14.86
C ASN A 83 -4.31 1.55 -16.31
N SER A 84 -4.79 2.35 -17.27
CA SER A 84 -4.37 2.24 -18.67
C SER A 84 -2.88 2.51 -18.85
N LYS A 85 -2.31 3.47 -18.12
CA LYS A 85 -0.88 3.82 -18.21
C LYS A 85 0.03 2.76 -17.58
N TRP A 86 -0.48 2.02 -16.60
CA TRP A 86 0.29 1.04 -15.83
C TRP A 86 -0.07 -0.42 -16.15
N SER A 87 -0.96 -0.66 -17.11
CA SER A 87 -1.48 -2.00 -17.46
C SER A 87 -0.40 -3.00 -17.86
N GLU A 88 0.61 -2.55 -18.61
CA GLU A 88 1.71 -3.39 -19.09
C GLU A 88 2.86 -3.52 -18.08
N ARG A 89 2.78 -2.81 -16.95
CA ARG A 89 3.86 -2.76 -15.96
C ARG A 89 3.62 -3.75 -14.85
N ARG A 90 4.62 -4.62 -14.64
CA ARG A 90 4.64 -5.53 -13.49
C ARG A 90 5.47 -4.93 -12.36
N LEU A 91 5.00 -5.12 -11.12
CA LEU A 91 5.76 -4.75 -9.93
C LEU A 91 7.04 -5.60 -9.80
N LYS A 92 8.06 -5.00 -9.19
CA LYS A 92 9.35 -5.67 -8.99
C LYS A 92 9.16 -6.95 -8.15
N GLY A 93 9.87 -8.01 -8.51
CA GLY A 93 9.84 -9.28 -7.77
C GLY A 93 8.70 -10.21 -8.13
N PHE A 94 7.57 -9.70 -8.65
CA PHE A 94 6.39 -10.54 -8.95
C PHE A 94 6.63 -11.57 -10.05
N LEU A 95 7.57 -11.34 -10.99
CA LEU A 95 7.96 -12.40 -11.93
C LEU A 95 8.59 -13.58 -11.22
N ALA A 96 9.57 -13.30 -10.36
CA ALA A 96 10.33 -14.33 -9.66
C ALA A 96 9.49 -15.05 -8.59
N ALA A 97 8.47 -14.38 -8.06
CA ALA A 97 7.55 -14.95 -7.08
C ALA A 97 6.37 -15.72 -7.69
N ARG A 98 6.22 -15.72 -9.02
CA ARG A 98 4.98 -16.19 -9.69
C ARG A 98 4.57 -17.59 -9.24
N ASP A 99 5.46 -18.57 -9.35
CA ASP A 99 5.11 -19.97 -9.10
C ASP A 99 4.77 -20.20 -7.63
N LYS A 100 5.54 -19.58 -6.73
CA LYS A 100 5.28 -19.63 -5.29
C LYS A 100 3.97 -18.93 -4.90
N LEU A 101 3.60 -17.85 -5.59
CA LEU A 101 2.31 -17.18 -5.38
C LEU A 101 1.13 -18.02 -5.84
N ILE A 102 1.29 -18.76 -6.96
CA ILE A 102 0.26 -19.70 -7.43
C ILE A 102 0.07 -20.82 -6.40
N GLN A 103 1.16 -21.43 -5.93
CA GLN A 103 1.09 -22.45 -4.89
C GLN A 103 0.41 -21.93 -3.61
N LEU A 104 0.79 -20.75 -3.11
CA LEU A 104 0.15 -20.13 -1.94
C LEU A 104 -1.33 -19.84 -2.14
N PHE A 105 -1.75 -19.56 -3.39
CA PHE A 105 -3.15 -19.34 -3.72
C PHE A 105 -3.96 -20.64 -3.69
N GLU A 106 -3.42 -21.71 -4.29
CA GLU A 106 -4.02 -23.06 -4.30
C GLU A 106 -4.08 -23.69 -2.90
N GLU A 107 -3.10 -23.44 -2.04
CA GLU A 107 -3.12 -23.93 -0.65
C GLU A 107 -4.22 -23.27 0.18
N ARG A 108 -4.67 -22.07 -0.20
CA ARG A 108 -5.64 -21.26 0.55
C ARG A 108 -7.08 -21.47 0.10
N TYR A 109 -7.31 -21.79 -1.18
CA TYR A 109 -8.62 -21.82 -1.83
C TYR A 109 -8.83 -23.13 -2.58
#